data_AF-A0A4R3XPF6-F1
#
_entry.id   AF-A0A4R3XPF6-F1
#
_cell.length_a   1.000
_cell.length_b   1.000
_cell.length_c   1.000
_cell.angle_alpha   90.00
_cell.angle_beta   90.00
_cell.angle_gamma   90.00
#
_symmetry.space_group_name_H-M   'P 1'
#
loop_
_entity.id
_entity.type
_entity.pdbx_description
1 polymer ?
#
loop_
_entity_poly.entity_id
_entity_poly.type
_entity_poly.pdbx_seq_one_letter_code
_entity_poly.pdbx_strand_id
1 'polypeptide(L)'
;MKRALFIIIIGVLLLMLFWLSVAGYDIELSLDAPLYQDHLNIPFEDRKVSANINRGEVLSVYGCFDNKTDFYFYVMRPNGVYGYLYELKYKAVKNWVPRMAKVDYFFREPLANIQCLIMVPELSH
;
A
#
# COMPACT_ATOMS: atom_id res chain seq x y z
N MET A 1 13.13 -8.54 -38.47
CA MET A 1 12.59 -7.29 -37.89
C MET A 1 11.39 -7.50 -36.96
N LYS A 2 10.31 -8.19 -37.37
CA LYS A 2 9.10 -8.35 -36.52
C LYS A 2 9.34 -9.03 -35.15
N ARG A 3 10.21 -10.05 -35.08
CA ARG A 3 10.56 -10.74 -33.81
C ARG A 3 11.35 -9.86 -32.84
N ALA A 4 12.29 -9.06 -33.34
CA ALA A 4 13.07 -8.14 -32.50
C ALA A 4 12.19 -7.03 -31.91
N LEU A 5 11.28 -6.47 -32.72
CA LEU A 5 10.31 -5.48 -32.25
C LEU A 5 9.38 -6.05 -31.17
N PHE A 6 8.92 -7.29 -31.33
CA PHE A 6 8.06 -7.97 -30.35
C PHE A 6 8.77 -8.19 -29.00
N ILE A 7 10.04 -8.62 -29.02
CA ILE A 7 10.86 -8.79 -27.81
C ILE A 7 11.06 -7.44 -27.09
N ILE A 8 11.32 -6.36 -27.84
CA ILE A 8 11.48 -5.02 -27.28
C ILE A 8 10.18 -4.55 -26.60
N ILE A 9 9.02 -4.73 -27.26
CA ILE A 9 7.72 -4.35 -26.69
C ILE A 9 7.44 -5.11 -25.39
N ILE A 10 7.69 -6.42 -25.36
CA ILE A 10 7.53 -7.22 -24.13
C ILE A 10 8.49 -6.75 -23.04
N GLY A 11 9.75 -6.47 -23.38
CA GLY A 11 10.74 -5.97 -22.44
C GLY A 11 10.34 -4.64 -21.80
N VAL A 12 9.84 -3.69 -22.61
CA VAL A 12 9.34 -2.40 -22.13
C VAL A 12 8.10 -2.58 -21.24
N LEU A 13 7.18 -3.46 -21.64
CA LEU A 13 5.99 -3.77 -20.84
C LEU A 13 6.36 -4.34 -19.47
N LEU A 14 7.30 -5.29 -19.42
CA LEU A 14 7.79 -5.86 -18.17
C LEU A 14 8.49 -4.83 -17.29
N LEU A 15 9.27 -3.92 -17.89
CA LEU A 15 9.89 -2.80 -17.17
C LEU A 15 8.84 -1.85 -16.59
N MET A 16 7.82 -1.48 -17.37
CA MET A 16 6.73 -0.61 -16.89
C MET A 16 5.95 -1.29 -15.76
N LEU A 17 5.63 -2.58 -15.89
CA LEU A 17 4.97 -3.35 -14.85
C LEU A 17 5.82 -3.41 -13.57
N PHE A 18 7.13 -3.57 -13.70
CA PHE A 18 8.06 -3.53 -12.58
C PHE A 18 8.09 -2.15 -11.90
N TRP A 19 8.16 -1.06 -12.66
CA TRP A 19 8.13 0.30 -12.08
C TRP A 19 6.80 0.61 -11.40
N LEU A 20 5.69 0.20 -12.01
CA LEU A 20 4.35 0.36 -11.45
C LEU A 20 4.16 -0.44 -10.16
N SER A 21 4.84 -1.58 -10.06
CA SER A 21 4.65 -2.50 -8.95
C SER A 21 5.57 -2.25 -7.75
N VAL A 22 6.71 -1.60 -7.99
CA VAL A 22 7.65 -1.15 -6.95
C VAL A 22 7.24 0.21 -6.36
N ALA A 23 6.40 0.95 -7.08
CA ALA A 23 5.87 2.21 -6.61
C ALA A 23 4.74 1.97 -5.59
N GLY A 24 5.07 2.09 -4.32
CA GLY A 24 4.06 2.27 -3.28
C GLY A 24 3.50 3.70 -3.35
N TYR A 25 2.24 3.88 -2.98
CA TYR A 25 1.53 5.15 -2.99
C TYR A 25 1.39 5.72 -1.58
N ASP A 26 0.94 6.96 -1.48
CA ASP A 26 0.57 7.56 -0.22
C ASP A 26 -0.97 7.53 -0.04
N ILE A 27 -1.43 7.51 1.20
CA ILE A 27 -2.83 7.69 1.56
C ILE A 27 -2.95 8.85 2.53
N GLU A 28 -3.97 9.68 2.34
CA GLU A 28 -4.35 10.71 3.29
C GLU A 28 -5.59 10.24 4.04
N LEU A 29 -5.56 10.28 5.38
CA LEU A 29 -6.72 9.87 6.15
C LEU A 29 -7.84 10.90 6.10
N SER A 30 -9.08 10.45 5.90
CA SER A 30 -10.26 11.33 5.93
C SER A 30 -10.79 11.57 7.36
N LEU A 31 -10.33 10.79 8.33
CA LEU A 31 -10.69 10.82 9.75
C LEU A 31 -9.45 10.52 10.61
N ASP A 32 -9.55 10.79 11.92
CA ASP A 32 -8.53 10.31 12.87
C ASP A 32 -8.63 8.78 12.97
N ALA A 33 -7.49 8.08 13.01
CA ALA A 33 -7.46 6.63 13.08
C ALA A 33 -6.28 6.11 13.93
N PRO A 34 -6.46 4.99 14.65
CA PRO A 34 -5.36 4.31 15.32
C PRO A 34 -4.46 3.59 14.29
N LEU A 35 -3.15 3.72 14.52
CA LEU A 35 -2.13 2.88 13.91
C LEU A 35 -1.82 1.72 14.85
N TYR A 36 -1.90 0.50 14.37
CA TYR A 36 -1.68 -0.70 15.18
C TYR A 36 -0.28 -1.25 15.01
N GLN A 37 0.26 -1.89 16.06
CA GLN A 37 1.62 -2.42 16.05
C GLN A 37 1.77 -3.71 15.23
N ASP A 38 0.74 -4.55 15.18
CA ASP A 38 0.78 -5.87 14.56
C ASP A 38 -0.44 -6.14 13.69
N HIS A 39 -0.28 -7.15 12.83
CA HIS A 39 -1.32 -7.59 11.90
C HIS A 39 -2.07 -8.84 12.36
N LEU A 40 -1.91 -9.23 13.62
CA LEU A 40 -2.41 -10.51 14.10
C LEU A 40 -3.94 -10.56 14.04
N ASN A 41 -4.48 -11.77 13.89
CA ASN A 41 -5.92 -11.97 13.90
C ASN A 41 -6.43 -12.03 15.35
N ILE A 42 -6.53 -10.86 15.97
CA ILE A 42 -7.05 -10.65 17.32
C ILE A 42 -8.20 -9.62 17.29
N PRO A 43 -9.11 -9.63 18.27
CA PRO A 43 -10.17 -8.62 18.39
C PRO A 43 -9.59 -7.20 18.40
N PHE A 44 -10.32 -6.24 17.82
CA PHE A 44 -9.84 -4.86 17.65
C PHE A 44 -9.50 -4.17 18.98
N GLU A 45 -10.30 -4.44 20.01
CA GLU A 45 -10.14 -3.97 21.38
C GLU A 45 -8.84 -4.45 22.05
N ASP A 46 -8.29 -5.58 21.60
CA ASP A 46 -7.06 -6.17 22.15
C ASP A 46 -5.80 -5.73 21.39
N ARG A 47 -5.97 -5.05 20.24
CA ARG A 47 -4.84 -4.63 19.40
C ARG A 47 -4.08 -3.48 20.06
N LYS A 48 -2.76 -3.58 20.07
CA LYS A 48 -1.89 -2.51 20.56
C LYS A 48 -1.81 -1.37 19.57
N VAL A 49 -2.24 -0.18 20.00
CA VAL A 49 -2.07 1.07 19.26
C VAL A 49 -0.63 1.54 19.39
N SER A 50 0.09 1.65 18.28
CA SER A 50 1.44 2.19 18.23
C SER A 50 1.45 3.72 18.15
N ALA A 51 0.45 4.30 17.50
CA ALA A 51 0.25 5.73 17.40
C ALA A 51 -1.19 6.07 17.03
N ASN A 52 -1.61 7.31 17.28
CA ASN A 52 -2.80 7.87 16.66
C ASN A 52 -2.39 8.74 15.47
N ILE A 53 -3.15 8.62 14.39
CA ILE A 53 -2.96 9.36 13.14
C ILE A 53 -4.12 10.34 13.05
N ASN A 54 -3.80 11.59 12.74
CA ASN A 54 -4.82 12.62 12.60
C ASN A 54 -5.35 12.68 11.16
N ARG A 55 -6.59 13.16 11.01
CA ARG A 55 -7.16 13.50 9.71
C ARG A 55 -6.23 14.42 8.92
N GLY A 56 -6.08 14.14 7.63
CA GLY A 56 -5.22 14.90 6.72
C GLY A 56 -3.74 14.52 6.78
N GLU A 57 -3.36 13.58 7.66
CA GLU A 57 -1.99 13.08 7.69
C GLU A 57 -1.75 12.13 6.50
N VAL A 58 -0.62 12.34 5.81
CA VAL A 58 -0.21 11.56 4.64
C VAL A 58 0.72 10.44 5.08
N LEU A 59 0.33 9.21 4.76
CA LEU A 59 1.03 7.99 5.13
C LEU A 59 1.55 7.30 3.89
N SER A 60 2.81 6.87 3.92
CA SER A 60 3.34 6.03 2.83
C SER A 60 2.90 4.59 3.03
N VAL A 61 2.23 4.02 2.02
CA VAL A 61 1.82 2.62 2.01
C VAL A 61 2.97 1.75 1.50
N TYR A 62 3.28 0.71 2.26
CA TYR A 62 4.34 -0.27 1.96
C TYR A 62 3.75 -1.60 1.47
N GLY A 63 2.53 -1.89 1.90
CA GLY A 63 1.77 -3.06 1.46
C GLY A 63 0.34 -2.94 1.90
N CYS A 64 -0.53 -3.75 1.30
CA CYS A 64 -1.84 -4.01 1.88
C CYS A 64 -2.14 -5.49 1.80
N PHE A 65 -2.93 -5.95 2.75
CA PHE A 65 -3.14 -7.36 3.02
C PHE A 65 -4.63 -7.60 3.04
N ASP A 66 -5.08 -8.47 2.15
CA ASP A 66 -6.43 -8.99 2.10
C ASP A 66 -6.38 -10.44 2.59
N ASN A 67 -6.71 -10.67 3.85
CA ASN A 67 -6.90 -12.03 4.34
C ASN A 67 -8.38 -12.30 4.56
N LYS A 68 -9.18 -12.39 3.49
CA LYS A 68 -10.59 -12.87 3.39
C LYS A 68 -11.64 -12.17 4.27
N THR A 69 -11.30 -11.77 5.48
CA THR A 69 -12.13 -11.14 6.51
C THR A 69 -11.61 -9.77 6.91
N ASP A 70 -10.31 -9.50 6.76
CA ASP A 70 -9.70 -8.22 7.12
C ASP A 70 -8.83 -7.66 5.99
N PHE A 71 -9.05 -6.39 5.69
CA PHE A 71 -8.23 -5.62 4.77
C PHE A 71 -7.50 -4.51 5.55
N TYR A 72 -6.18 -4.45 5.41
CA TYR A 72 -5.37 -3.46 6.13
C TYR A 72 -4.12 -3.05 5.36
N PHE A 73 -3.61 -1.86 5.65
CA PHE A 73 -2.38 -1.32 5.08
C PHE A 73 -1.24 -1.40 6.07
N TYR A 74 -0.07 -1.82 5.61
CA TYR A 74 1.18 -1.55 6.30
C TYR A 74 1.70 -0.18 5.85
N VAL A 75 1.82 0.76 6.79
CA VAL A 75 2.09 2.18 6.51
C VAL A 75 3.24 2.72 7.35
N MET A 76 3.83 3.81 6.86
CA MET A 76 4.82 4.61 7.58
C MET A 76 4.42 6.09 7.58
N ARG A 77 4.53 6.72 8.74
CA ARG A 77 4.43 8.17 8.91
C ARG A 77 5.71 8.87 8.46
N PRO A 78 5.65 10.18 8.12
CA PRO A 78 6.84 10.96 7.76
C PRO A 78 7.94 10.97 8.83
N ASN A 79 7.56 10.81 10.10
CA ASN A 79 8.48 10.75 11.24
C ASN A 79 9.13 9.36 11.46
N GLY A 80 8.88 8.39 10.57
CA GLY A 80 9.47 7.05 10.64
C GLY A 80 8.74 6.07 11.55
N VAL A 81 7.58 6.43 12.12
CA VAL A 81 6.72 5.48 12.84
C VAL A 81 6.00 4.58 11.83
N TYR A 82 6.03 3.27 12.07
CA TYR A 82 5.39 2.26 11.22
C TYR A 82 4.25 1.55 11.96
N GLY A 83 3.33 0.97 11.20
CA GLY A 83 2.31 0.07 11.74
C GLY A 83 1.25 -0.30 10.71
N TYR A 84 0.12 -0.78 11.20
CA TYR A 84 -0.98 -1.31 10.42
C TYR A 84 -2.23 -0.44 10.56
N LEU A 85 -2.81 -0.05 9.43
CA LEU A 85 -4.04 0.71 9.35
C LEU A 85 -5.16 -0.21 8.87
N TYR A 86 -6.16 -0.41 9.71
CA TYR A 86 -7.31 -1.28 9.44
C TYR A 86 -8.56 -0.53 8.98
N GLU A 87 -8.63 0.79 9.23
CA GLU A 87 -9.81 1.58 8.89
C GLU A 87 -9.86 1.98 7.41
N LEU A 88 -10.95 1.62 6.73
CA LEU A 88 -11.13 1.78 5.27
C LEU A 88 -11.64 3.16 4.84
N LYS A 89 -11.21 4.21 5.55
CA LYS A 89 -11.67 5.59 5.33
C LYS A 89 -10.46 6.49 5.08
N TYR A 90 -9.95 6.43 3.86
CA TYR A 90 -8.81 7.22 3.40
C TYR A 90 -9.03 7.71 1.97
N LYS A 91 -8.37 8.80 1.63
CA LYS A 91 -8.21 9.31 0.27
C LYS A 91 -6.88 8.82 -0.28
N ALA A 92 -6.90 8.27 -1.49
CA ALA A 92 -5.67 7.95 -2.21
C ALA A 92 -4.97 9.25 -2.63
N VAL A 93 -3.68 9.38 -2.32
CA VAL A 93 -2.84 10.40 -2.94
C VAL A 93 -1.70 9.67 -3.65
N LYS A 94 -1.80 9.57 -4.97
CA LYS A 94 -0.82 8.81 -5.76
C LYS A 94 0.51 9.55 -5.84
N ASN A 95 1.38 9.29 -4.88
CA ASN A 95 2.79 9.65 -4.91
C ASN A 95 3.62 8.42 -5.27
N TRP A 96 4.20 8.42 -6.47
CA TRP A 96 4.97 7.30 -6.99
C TRP A 96 6.41 7.37 -6.49
N VAL A 97 6.66 6.90 -5.26
CA VAL A 97 8.01 6.93 -4.67
C VAL A 97 8.58 5.52 -4.56
N PRO A 98 9.59 5.17 -5.39
CA PRO A 98 10.26 3.87 -5.30
C PRO A 98 11.10 3.79 -4.01
N ARG A 99 10.93 2.72 -3.22
CA ARG A 99 11.74 2.43 -2.02
C ARG A 99 12.07 0.94 -1.96
N MET A 100 13.27 0.58 -1.49
CA MET A 100 13.74 -0.82 -1.43
C MET A 100 12.81 -1.75 -0.65
N ALA A 101 12.29 -1.32 0.50
CA ALA A 101 11.34 -2.13 1.27
C ALA A 101 10.04 -2.46 0.50
N LYS A 102 9.65 -1.63 -0.47
CA LYS A 102 8.49 -1.85 -1.34
C LYS A 102 8.81 -2.87 -2.44
N VAL A 103 10.04 -2.85 -2.96
CA VAL A 103 10.56 -3.87 -3.91
C VAL A 103 10.47 -5.26 -3.28
N ASP A 104 10.97 -5.39 -2.05
CA ASP A 104 11.00 -6.68 -1.34
C ASP A 104 9.59 -7.23 -1.11
N TYR A 105 8.63 -6.35 -0.80
CA TYR A 105 7.24 -6.74 -0.61
C TYR A 105 6.57 -7.15 -1.93
N PHE A 106 6.79 -6.41 -3.02
CA PHE A 106 6.25 -6.76 -4.34
C PHE A 106 6.66 -8.17 -4.79
N PHE A 107 7.94 -8.54 -4.61
CA PHE A 107 8.40 -9.86 -5.02
C PHE A 107 7.86 -11.00 -4.15
N ARG A 108 7.50 -10.73 -2.90
CA ARG A 108 6.89 -11.73 -2.01
C ARG A 108 5.40 -11.89 -2.29
N GLU A 109 4.68 -10.79 -2.50
CA GLU A 109 3.21 -10.75 -2.64
C GLU A 109 2.77 -9.87 -3.83
N PRO A 110 3.01 -10.30 -5.08
CA PRO A 110 2.79 -9.46 -6.26
C PRO A 110 1.31 -9.23 -6.57
N LEU A 111 0.45 -10.24 -6.35
CA LEU A 111 -0.98 -10.13 -6.58
C LEU A 111 -1.64 -9.17 -5.57
N ALA A 112 -1.27 -9.28 -4.29
CA ALA A 112 -1.76 -8.38 -3.26
C ALA A 112 -1.42 -6.92 -3.60
N ASN A 113 -0.18 -6.62 -4.00
CA ASN A 113 0.22 -5.26 -4.40
C ASN A 113 -0.62 -4.70 -5.56
N ILE A 114 -0.85 -5.50 -6.61
CA ILE A 114 -1.68 -5.08 -7.74
C ILE A 114 -3.11 -4.82 -7.28
N GLN A 115 -3.66 -5.71 -6.44
CA GLN A 115 -4.98 -5.54 -5.85
C GLN A 115 -5.05 -4.25 -5.02
N CYS A 116 -4.03 -3.93 -4.22
CA CYS A 116 -3.94 -2.70 -3.43
C CYS A 116 -3.86 -1.44 -4.29
N LEU A 117 -3.26 -1.49 -5.48
CA LEU A 117 -3.23 -0.35 -6.42
C LEU A 117 -4.59 -0.09 -7.07
N ILE A 118 -5.38 -1.15 -7.26
CA ILE A 118 -6.70 -1.10 -7.90
C ILE A 118 -7.82 -0.80 -6.88
N MET A 119 -7.73 -1.39 -5.68
CA MET A 119 -8.70 -1.31 -4.59
C MET A 119 -8.55 -0.06 -3.71
N VAL A 120 -7.84 0.97 -4.18
CA VAL A 120 -8.01 2.31 -3.59
C VAL A 120 -8.95 3.11 -4.50
N PRO A 121 -10.26 2.79 -4.56
CA PRO A 121 -11.21 3.72 -5.13
C PRO A 121 -11.33 4.91 -4.18
N GLU A 122 -11.36 6.12 -4.73
CA GLU A 122 -11.89 7.26 -4.01
C GLU A 122 -13.29 6.92 -3.49
N LEU A 123 -13.46 6.88 -2.18
CA LEU A 123 -14.76 7.12 -1.58
C LEU A 123 -14.74 8.52 -0.97
N SER A 124 -14.78 9.51 -1.85
CA SER A 124 -15.23 10.85 -1.49
C SER A 124 -16.75 10.84 -1.48
N HIS A 125 -17.33 10.86 -0.29
CA HIS A 125 -18.62 11.51 -0.08
C HIS A 125 -18.39 12.73 0.79
#